data_AF-A0A2V5Y6B6-F1
#
_entry.id   AF-A0A2V5Y6B6-F1
#
_cell.length_a   1.000
_cell.length_b   1.000
_cell.length_c   1.000
_cell.angle_alpha   90.00
_cell.angle_beta   90.00
_cell.angle_gamma   90.00
#
_symmetry.space_group_name_H-M   'P 1'
#
loop_
_entity.id
_entity.type
_entity.pdbx_description
1 polymer ?
#
loop_
_entity_poly.entity_id
_entity_poly.type
_entity_poly.pdbx_seq_one_letter_code
_entity_poly.pdbx_strand_id
1 'polypeptide(L)' 'MAAHEKTLTINEIYHSIQGESTWVGQPCVFVRLTFCNLRCNYCDTEYAFYEG' A
#
# COMPACT_ATOMS: atom_id res chain seq x y z
N MET A 1 5.89 8.00 29.84
CA MET A 1 4.95 7.79 28.73
C MET A 1 5.69 8.15 27.45
N ALA A 2 6.07 7.15 26.65
CA ALA A 2 6.82 7.40 25.42
C ALA A 2 5.89 8.06 24.39
N ALA A 3 6.32 9.18 23.83
CA ALA A 3 5.65 9.79 22.69
C ALA A 3 5.68 8.79 21.52
N HIS A 4 4.51 8.43 21.00
CA HIS A 4 4.44 7.60 19.82
C HIS A 4 4.77 8.46 18.60
N GLU A 5 5.99 8.33 18.10
CA GLU A 5 6.39 8.92 16.83
C GLU A 5 5.57 8.26 15.71
N LYS A 6 4.62 9.01 15.14
CA LYS A 6 3.74 8.52 14.06
C LYS A 6 4.53 8.42 12.77
N THR A 7 5.14 7.27 12.55
CA THR A 7 5.83 6.92 11.30
C THR A 7 4.99 5.90 10.51
N LEU A 8 5.02 6.01 9.18
CA LEU A 8 4.41 5.03 8.27
C LEU A 8 5.53 4.29 7.55
N THR A 9 5.43 2.97 7.49
CA THR A 9 6.35 2.13 6.70
C THR A 9 5.80 1.98 5.28
N ILE A 10 6.64 2.25 4.28
CA ILE A 10 6.25 2.26 2.87
C ILE A 10 6.88 1.05 2.19
N ASN A 11 6.06 0.24 1.55
CA ASN A 11 6.51 -0.89 0.74
C ASN A 11 7.04 -0.43 -0.63
N GLU A 12 6.27 0.41 -1.34
CA GLU A 12 6.65 0.93 -2.66
C GLU A 12 5.98 2.27 -2.99
N ILE A 13 6.65 3.05 -3.83
CA ILE A 13 6.11 4.28 -4.44
C ILE A 13 6.40 4.24 -5.93
N TYR A 14 5.36 4.43 -6.75
CA TYR A 14 5.51 4.48 -8.21
C TYR A 14 4.43 5.34 -8.86
N HIS A 15 4.70 5.80 -10.07
CA HIS A 15 3.77 6.58 -10.89
C HIS A 15 3.26 5.72 -12.05
N SER A 16 1.95 5.62 -12.20
CA SER A 16 1.30 4.79 -13.22
C SER A 16 -0.10 5.33 -13.55
N ILE A 17 -0.93 4.52 -14.22
CA ILE A 17 -2.34 4.78 -14.51
C ILE A 17 -3.22 3.97 -13.53
N GLN A 18 -4.25 4.59 -12.95
CA GLN A 18 -5.23 3.90 -12.11
C GLN A 18 -5.98 2.83 -12.93
N GLY A 19 -5.96 1.59 -12.45
CA GLY A 19 -6.54 0.42 -13.13
C GLY A 19 -8.00 0.15 -12.80
N GLU A 20 -8.54 0.78 -11.76
CA GLU A 20 -9.84 0.38 -11.19
C GLU A 20 -10.79 1.53 -10.84
N SER A 21 -12.09 1.22 -10.81
CA SER A 21 -13.17 2.08 -10.31
C SER A 21 -13.34 3.41 -11.06
N THR A 22 -13.90 4.43 -10.39
CA THR A 22 -14.29 5.73 -10.95
C THR A 22 -13.17 6.48 -11.68
N TRP A 23 -11.92 6.24 -11.29
CA TRP A 23 -10.75 6.95 -11.80
C TRP A 23 -9.89 6.13 -12.75
N VAL A 24 -10.41 4.99 -13.23
CA VAL A 24 -9.68 4.14 -14.18
C VAL A 24 -9.22 4.96 -15.40
N GLY A 25 -7.97 4.78 -15.82
CA GLY A 25 -7.35 5.49 -16.93
C GLY A 25 -6.67 6.82 -16.59
N GLN A 26 -6.76 7.30 -15.34
CA GLN A 26 -6.11 8.55 -14.92
C GLN A 26 -4.69 8.32 -14.38
N PRO A 27 -3.72 9.23 -14.64
CA PRO A 27 -2.40 9.21 -13.99
C PRO A 27 -2.50 9.31 -12.46
N CYS A 28 -1.75 8.48 -11.74
CA CYS A 28 -1.79 8.38 -10.29
C CYS A 28 -0.41 7.98 -9.71
N VAL A 29 -0.03 8.61 -8.60
CA VAL A 29 1.08 8.14 -7.77
C VAL A 29 0.53 7.19 -6.73
N PHE A 30 1.01 5.96 -6.75
CA PHE A 30 0.67 4.93 -5.78
C PHE A 30 1.68 4.95 -4.64
N VAL A 31 1.18 4.97 -3.41
CA VAL A 31 1.97 4.80 -2.19
C VAL A 31 1.41 3.58 -1.48
N ARG A 32 2.11 2.45 -1.55
CA ARG A 32 1.72 1.23 -0.86
C ARG A 32 2.36 1.20 0.51
N LEU A 33 1.55 1.07 1.55
CA LEU A 33 2.02 0.88 2.91
C LEU A 33 2.33 -0.58 3.19
N THR A 34 3.27 -0.81 4.09
CA THR A 34 3.54 -2.15 4.64
C THR A 34 2.51 -2.48 5.71
N PHE A 35 2.24 -3.78 5.85
CA PHE A 35 1.32 -4.39 6.83
C PHE A 35 -0.18 -4.29 6.47
N CYS A 36 -0.85 -5.42 6.62
CA CYS A 36 -2.31 -5.54 6.69
C CYS A 36 -2.64 -6.40 7.90
N ASN A 37 -3.76 -6.17 8.59
CA ASN A 37 -4.20 -7.04 9.70
C ASN A 37 -4.98 -8.27 9.20
N LEU A 38 -5.32 -8.33 7.91
CA LEU A 38 -5.98 -9.46 7.26
C LEU A 38 -4.96 -10.36 6.54
N ARG A 39 -5.29 -11.64 6.41
CA ARG A 39 -4.48 -12.65 5.69
C ARG A 39 -5.37 -13.39 4.69
N CYS A 40 -5.82 -12.66 3.69
CA CYS A 40 -6.71 -13.18 2.65
C CYS A 40 -5.94 -14.12 1.73
N ASN A 41 -6.41 -15.36 1.55
CA ASN A 41 -5.82 -16.35 0.63
C ASN A 41 -5.92 -15.97 -0.86
N TYR A 42 -6.62 -14.89 -1.19
CA TYR A 42 -6.81 -14.38 -2.55
C TYR A 42 -6.08 -13.05 -2.77
N CYS A 43 -5.17 -12.67 -1.86
CA CYS A 43 -4.39 -11.45 -2.01
C CYS A 43 -3.31 -11.66 -3.08
N ASP A 44 -3.25 -10.76 -4.05
CA ASP A 44 -2.22 -10.73 -5.09
C ASP A 44 -0.91 -10.07 -4.64
N THR A 45 -0.91 -9.43 -3.46
CA THR A 45 0.16 -8.57 -2.94
C THR A 45 0.59 -9.01 -1.53
N GLU A 46 0.75 -10.31 -1.30
CA GLU A 46 1.10 -10.86 0.02
C GLU A 46 2.47 -10.39 0.55
N TYR A 47 3.39 -10.05 -0.36
CA TYR A 47 4.72 -9.53 0.01
C TYR A 47 4.64 -8.24 0.84
N ALA A 48 3.63 -7.40 0.61
CA ALA A 48 3.42 -6.16 1.37
C ALA A 48 3.02 -6.38 2.84
N PHE A 49 2.75 -7.62 3.26
CA PHE A 49 2.50 -7.93 4.67
C PHE A 49 3.76 -7.80 5.54
N TYR A 50 4.93 -7.95 4.95
CA TYR A 50 6.20 -8.06 5.67
C TYR A 50 7.29 -7.12 5.14
N GLU A 51 7.20 -6.70 3.88
CA GLU A 51 8.25 -5.93 3.22
C GLU A 51 7.98 -4.41 3.27
N GLY A 52 9.00 -3.63 3.60
CA GLY A 52 9.05 -2.16 3.55
C GLY A 52 9.97 -1.55 4.59
#